data_AF-A0A3V7IEM9-F1
#
_entry.id   AF-A0A3V7IEM9-F1
#
_cell.length_a   1.000
_cell.length_b   1.000
_cell.length_c   1.000
_cell.angle_alpha   90.00
_cell.angle_beta   90.00
_cell.angle_gamma   90.00
#
_symmetry.space_group_name_H-M   'P 1'
#
loop_
_entity.id
_entity.type
_entity.pdbx_description
1 polymer ?
#
loop_
_entity_poly.entity_id
_entity_poly.type
_entity_poly.pdbx_seq_one_letter_code
_entity_poly.pdbx_strand_id
1 'polypeptide(L)'
;MISASLQQRKTRTRRSMLFVPGANAAMVSNSFIYPADALMFDLEDSVALREKDAARRLVYHALQHPLYRDVETIVRVNALDSEWGVNDLEAVVRGGADVVRLPKTDTAQDVIDIENEILRIENACGREPGSTGLLAAVESPLGITRAVEIAHASERLIGIALGAEDYVRNLRTERSPEGTELLFARCAILQAARSAGIQAFDTVYSDANNEAGFLQESAHIKQLGFDGKSLINPRQIELLHNLYAPTRKEVAHARLVVEAAEAAAREGLGVVSLNGKMVDSPVIERARLVLSRAELSGIREE
;
A
#
# COMPACT_ATOMS: atom_id res chain seq x y z
N MET A 1 -10.75 -12.06 17.05
CA MET A 1 -11.06 -12.39 15.64
C MET A 1 -10.90 -11.12 14.84
N ILE A 2 -10.09 -11.14 13.78
CA ILE A 2 -9.96 -10.02 12.84
C ILE A 2 -11.35 -9.76 12.24
N SER A 3 -11.81 -8.52 12.22
CA SER A 3 -13.09 -8.21 11.59
C SER A 3 -13.04 -8.55 10.08
N ALA A 4 -14.16 -8.97 9.50
CA ALA A 4 -14.22 -9.28 8.07
C ALA A 4 -13.76 -8.07 7.20
N SER A 5 -14.01 -6.85 7.67
CA SER A 5 -13.56 -5.60 7.05
C SER A 5 -12.03 -5.46 7.04
N LEU A 6 -11.34 -5.83 8.12
CA LEU A 6 -9.88 -5.80 8.18
C LEU A 6 -9.26 -6.87 7.27
N GLN A 7 -9.82 -8.08 7.24
CA GLN A 7 -9.31 -9.13 6.34
C GLN A 7 -9.47 -8.74 4.87
N GLN A 8 -10.60 -8.13 4.50
CA GLN A 8 -10.83 -7.60 3.16
C GLN A 8 -9.83 -6.48 2.81
N ARG A 9 -9.44 -5.64 3.78
CA ARG A 9 -8.42 -4.61 3.55
C ARG A 9 -7.04 -5.20 3.31
N LYS A 10 -6.62 -6.23 4.05
CA LYS A 10 -5.31 -6.88 3.84
C LYS A 10 -5.17 -7.49 2.44
N THR A 11 -6.28 -7.92 1.83
CA THR A 11 -6.29 -8.56 0.51
C THR A 11 -6.70 -7.64 -0.64
N ARG A 12 -7.11 -6.39 -0.36
CA ARG A 12 -7.43 -5.38 -1.38
C ARG A 12 -6.20 -5.09 -2.25
N THR A 13 -6.36 -5.13 -3.56
CA THR A 13 -5.28 -4.83 -4.51
C THR A 13 -4.91 -3.36 -4.44
N ARG A 14 -3.61 -3.07 -4.34
CA ARG A 14 -3.03 -1.72 -4.26
C ARG A 14 -1.78 -1.62 -5.12
N ARG A 15 -1.95 -1.51 -6.44
CA ARG A 15 -0.85 -1.32 -7.40
C ARG A 15 -0.26 0.09 -7.25
N SER A 16 -1.13 1.09 -7.09
CA SER A 16 -0.75 2.50 -7.04
C SER A 16 -1.28 3.23 -5.81
N MET A 17 -0.41 3.96 -5.12
CA MET A 17 -0.81 4.94 -4.10
C MET A 17 -0.35 6.33 -4.51
N LEU A 18 -1.25 7.20 -4.98
CA LEU A 18 -0.89 8.52 -5.47
C LEU A 18 -0.78 9.52 -4.31
N PHE A 19 0.41 10.11 -4.11
CA PHE A 19 0.61 11.20 -3.17
C PHE A 19 -0.15 12.46 -3.59
N VAL A 20 -0.82 13.06 -2.62
CA VAL A 20 -1.56 14.32 -2.74
C VAL A 20 -1.13 15.22 -1.58
N PRO A 21 -0.36 16.31 -1.81
CA PRO A 21 0.03 17.22 -0.76
C PRO A 21 -1.19 17.81 -0.05
N GLY A 22 -1.31 17.60 1.26
CA GLY A 22 -2.50 17.95 2.04
C GLY A 22 -2.76 19.46 2.13
N ALA A 23 -1.74 20.29 1.92
CA ALA A 23 -1.86 21.75 1.85
C ALA A 23 -2.30 22.26 0.46
N ASN A 24 -2.29 21.42 -0.58
CA ASN A 24 -2.64 21.84 -1.94
C ASN A 24 -4.14 21.68 -2.20
N ALA A 25 -4.92 22.73 -1.93
CA ALA A 25 -6.37 22.74 -2.10
C ALA A 25 -6.83 22.31 -3.50
N ALA A 26 -6.11 22.69 -4.56
CA ALA A 26 -6.48 22.32 -5.92
C ALA A 26 -6.32 20.82 -6.16
N MET A 27 -5.24 20.20 -5.66
CA MET A 27 -5.05 18.76 -5.79
C MET A 27 -6.02 17.99 -4.89
N VAL A 28 -6.18 18.40 -3.63
CA VAL A 28 -7.12 17.75 -2.68
C VAL A 28 -8.57 17.85 -3.16
N SER A 29 -8.94 18.89 -3.91
CA SER A 29 -10.32 19.03 -4.42
C SER A 29 -10.56 18.29 -5.73
N ASN A 30 -9.56 17.67 -6.36
CA ASN A 30 -9.70 17.05 -7.68
C ASN A 30 -9.12 15.64 -7.78
N SER A 31 -8.35 15.16 -6.80
CA SER A 31 -7.59 13.91 -6.96
C SER A 31 -8.46 12.66 -7.11
N PHE A 32 -9.72 12.67 -6.68
CA PHE A 32 -10.69 11.59 -6.89
C PHE A 32 -10.93 11.23 -8.37
N ILE A 33 -10.61 12.12 -9.32
CA ILE A 33 -10.76 11.84 -10.76
C ILE A 33 -9.69 10.88 -11.28
N TYR A 34 -8.57 10.76 -10.58
CA TYR A 34 -7.46 9.91 -11.02
C TYR A 34 -7.76 8.45 -10.66
N PRO A 35 -7.57 7.51 -11.61
CA PRO A 35 -7.89 6.10 -11.39
C PRO A 35 -6.81 5.37 -10.58
N ALA A 36 -6.31 5.98 -9.51
CA ALA A 36 -5.38 5.31 -8.58
C ALA A 36 -6.14 4.36 -7.66
N ASP A 37 -5.54 3.21 -7.32
CA ASP A 37 -6.13 2.25 -6.35
C ASP A 37 -6.37 2.88 -4.96
N ALA A 38 -5.47 3.78 -4.56
CA ALA A 38 -5.60 4.60 -3.37
C ALA A 38 -5.01 6.01 -3.57
N LEU A 39 -5.60 6.98 -2.88
CA LEU A 39 -5.09 8.34 -2.77
C LEU A 39 -4.45 8.53 -1.40
N MET A 40 -3.22 9.03 -1.40
CA MET A 40 -2.43 9.25 -0.19
C MET A 40 -2.29 10.73 0.10
N PHE A 41 -3.14 11.25 0.98
CA PHE A 41 -3.01 12.62 1.46
C PHE A 41 -1.81 12.73 2.37
N ASP A 42 -0.96 13.73 2.13
CA ASP A 42 0.26 13.90 2.89
C ASP A 42 0.17 15.11 3.82
N LEU A 43 0.37 14.87 5.11
CA LEU A 43 0.50 15.90 6.14
C LEU A 43 1.95 16.07 6.59
N GLU A 44 2.88 15.24 6.10
CA GLU A 44 4.29 15.22 6.51
C GLU A 44 5.18 16.07 5.57
N ASP A 45 6.10 15.47 4.82
CA ASP A 45 7.21 16.19 4.18
C ASP A 45 6.77 17.17 3.09
N SER A 46 5.64 16.94 2.42
CA SER A 46 5.14 17.87 1.38
C SER A 46 4.44 19.10 1.95
N VAL A 47 4.29 19.21 3.28
CA VAL A 47 3.60 20.31 3.95
C VAL A 47 4.57 21.15 4.75
N ALA A 48 4.64 22.43 4.42
CA ALA A 48 5.44 23.40 5.18
C ALA A 48 4.93 23.51 6.63
N LEU A 49 5.84 23.73 7.59
CA LEU A 49 5.52 23.73 9.03
C LEU A 49 4.35 24.67 9.40
N ARG A 50 4.30 25.87 8.79
CA ARG A 50 3.22 26.85 9.02
C ARG A 50 1.86 26.46 8.44
N GLU A 51 1.83 25.50 7.52
CA GLU A 51 0.64 25.07 6.79
C GLU A 51 0.01 23.82 7.41
N LYS A 52 0.65 23.18 8.40
CA LYS A 52 0.21 21.90 9.00
C LYS A 52 -1.25 21.95 9.47
N ASP A 53 -1.64 23.02 10.15
CA ASP A 53 -3.00 23.21 10.65
C ASP A 53 -4.04 23.35 9.53
N ALA A 54 -3.71 24.11 8.49
CA ALA A 54 -4.58 24.30 7.34
C ALA A 54 -4.72 22.99 6.54
N ALA A 55 -3.61 22.28 6.33
CA ALA A 55 -3.58 20.98 5.66
C ALA A 55 -4.45 19.95 6.39
N ARG A 56 -4.33 19.84 7.73
CA ARG A 56 -5.17 18.95 8.54
C ARG A 56 -6.66 19.18 8.33
N ARG A 57 -7.09 20.46 8.36
CA ARG A 57 -8.51 20.82 8.16
C ARG A 57 -8.98 20.49 6.74
N LEU A 58 -8.15 20.78 5.74
CA LEU A 58 -8.45 20.50 4.35
C LEU A 58 -8.61 18.99 4.11
N VAL A 59 -7.67 18.18 4.61
CA VAL A 59 -7.74 16.72 4.52
C VAL A 59 -8.95 16.17 5.27
N TYR A 60 -9.24 16.64 6.50
CA TYR A 60 -10.45 16.25 7.24
C TYR A 60 -11.72 16.42 6.42
N HIS A 61 -11.90 17.58 5.78
CA HIS A 61 -13.07 17.84 4.96
C HIS A 61 -13.09 17.04 3.66
N ALA A 62 -11.93 16.78 3.06
CA ALA A 62 -11.83 15.92 1.88
C ALA A 62 -12.27 14.48 2.19
N LEU A 63 -11.82 13.90 3.30
CA LEU A 63 -12.20 12.55 3.73
C LEU A 63 -13.71 12.40 3.97
N GLN A 64 -14.39 13.48 4.37
CA GLN A 64 -15.84 13.50 4.57
C GLN A 64 -16.63 13.75 3.28
N HIS A 65 -15.95 14.10 2.17
CA HIS A 65 -16.62 14.50 0.95
C HIS A 65 -17.13 13.27 0.17
N PRO A 66 -18.39 13.26 -0.33
CA PRO A 66 -18.97 12.08 -0.99
C PRO A 66 -18.19 11.53 -2.19
N LEU A 67 -17.44 12.38 -2.89
CA LEU A 67 -16.63 11.98 -4.05
C LEU A 67 -15.46 11.05 -3.69
N TYR A 68 -15.05 10.98 -2.43
CA TYR A 68 -14.01 10.07 -1.97
C TYR A 68 -14.56 8.74 -1.43
N ARG A 69 -15.87 8.53 -1.41
CA ARG A 69 -16.48 7.32 -0.81
C ARG A 69 -16.02 6.01 -1.45
N ASP A 70 -15.81 6.02 -2.76
CA ASP A 70 -15.45 4.82 -3.53
C ASP A 70 -13.94 4.72 -3.80
N VAL A 71 -13.16 5.65 -3.25
CA VAL A 71 -11.70 5.71 -3.39
C VAL A 71 -11.07 5.40 -2.04
N GLU A 72 -10.11 4.48 -2.00
CA GLU A 72 -9.40 4.22 -0.75
C GLU A 72 -8.53 5.43 -0.36
N THR A 73 -8.73 5.90 0.86
CA THR A 73 -8.03 7.06 1.40
C THR A 73 -6.96 6.64 2.40
N ILE A 74 -5.72 6.97 2.08
CA ILE A 74 -4.56 6.82 2.97
C ILE A 74 -4.13 8.21 3.40
N VAL A 75 -3.79 8.40 4.68
CA VAL A 75 -3.20 9.67 5.13
C VAL A 75 -1.86 9.43 5.78
N ARG A 76 -0.80 10.01 5.21
CA ARG A 76 0.52 10.06 5.86
C ARG A 76 0.51 11.19 6.89
N VAL A 77 0.64 10.81 8.16
CA VAL A 77 0.69 11.74 9.30
C VAL A 77 2.13 12.08 9.64
N ASN A 78 2.35 13.11 10.46
CA ASN A 78 3.66 13.35 11.07
C ASN A 78 3.94 12.29 12.15
N ALA A 79 5.21 12.14 12.52
CA ALA A 79 5.62 11.23 13.60
C ALA A 79 4.89 11.55 14.90
N LEU A 80 4.52 10.51 15.67
CA LEU A 80 3.67 10.65 16.86
C LEU A 80 4.31 11.52 17.95
N ASP A 81 5.64 11.48 18.06
CA ASP A 81 6.45 12.26 19.01
C ASP A 81 6.68 13.71 18.57
N SER A 82 6.25 14.09 17.37
CA SER A 82 6.29 15.47 16.88
C SER A 82 5.15 16.31 17.44
N GLU A 83 5.27 17.65 17.34
CA GLU A 83 4.22 18.61 17.73
C GLU A 83 2.90 18.40 16.96
N TRP A 84 2.94 17.74 15.79
CA TRP A 84 1.78 17.61 14.89
C TRP A 84 1.13 16.23 14.91
N GLY A 85 1.84 15.16 15.27
CA GLY A 85 1.40 13.77 15.04
C GLY A 85 0.04 13.42 15.67
N VAL A 86 -0.14 13.69 16.97
CA VAL A 86 -1.43 13.47 17.68
C VAL A 86 -2.56 14.26 17.03
N ASN A 87 -2.25 15.49 16.66
CA ASN A 87 -3.16 16.46 16.06
C ASN A 87 -3.57 16.06 14.63
N ASP A 88 -2.68 15.42 13.88
CA ASP A 88 -2.99 14.80 12.59
C ASP A 88 -3.92 13.59 12.80
N LEU A 89 -3.61 12.69 13.74
CA LEU A 89 -4.41 11.50 14.04
C LEU A 89 -5.86 11.87 14.41
N GLU A 90 -6.04 12.86 15.30
CA GLU A 90 -7.37 13.36 15.68
C GLU A 90 -8.15 13.84 14.45
N ALA A 91 -7.51 14.54 13.51
CA ALA A 91 -8.17 14.99 12.28
C ALA A 91 -8.50 13.81 11.36
N VAL A 92 -7.53 12.95 11.03
CA VAL A 92 -7.71 11.95 9.96
C VAL A 92 -8.60 10.79 10.37
N VAL A 93 -8.52 10.35 11.63
CA VAL A 93 -9.36 9.26 12.15
C VAL A 93 -10.81 9.74 12.26
N ARG A 94 -11.05 10.94 12.79
CA ARG A 94 -12.41 11.54 12.82
C ARG A 94 -12.94 11.86 11.43
N GLY A 95 -12.06 12.28 10.53
CA GLY A 95 -12.37 12.52 9.11
C GLY A 95 -12.66 11.24 8.35
N GLY A 96 -12.32 10.08 8.93
CA GLY A 96 -12.73 8.78 8.46
C GLY A 96 -11.82 8.15 7.42
N ALA A 97 -10.53 8.46 7.47
CA ALA A 97 -9.52 7.79 6.65
C ALA A 97 -9.63 6.25 6.75
N ASP A 98 -9.38 5.57 5.63
CA ASP A 98 -9.35 4.10 5.60
C ASP A 98 -8.07 3.57 6.23
N VAL A 99 -6.95 4.24 5.96
CA VAL A 99 -5.61 3.84 6.41
C VAL A 99 -4.82 5.05 6.87
N VAL A 100 -4.16 4.94 8.02
CA VAL A 100 -3.13 5.87 8.47
C VAL A 100 -1.76 5.31 8.07
N ARG A 101 -0.96 6.12 7.39
CA ARG A 101 0.43 5.81 7.08
C ARG A 101 1.35 6.48 8.10
N LEU A 102 2.11 5.65 8.83
CA LEU A 102 3.12 6.10 9.78
C LEU A 102 4.41 6.42 9.02
N PRO A 103 5.06 7.56 9.28
CA PRO A 103 6.42 7.81 8.82
C PRO A 103 7.42 7.15 9.78
N LYS A 104 8.67 7.02 9.33
CA LYS A 104 9.87 6.80 10.16
C LYS A 104 9.73 5.65 11.16
N THR A 105 9.12 4.55 10.71
CA THR A 105 8.86 3.38 11.56
C THR A 105 10.15 2.56 11.71
N ASP A 106 10.72 2.60 12.92
CA ASP A 106 11.97 1.93 13.27
C ASP A 106 11.75 0.74 14.20
N THR A 107 10.62 0.69 14.91
CA THR A 107 10.32 -0.35 15.90
C THR A 107 8.87 -0.82 15.85
N ALA A 108 8.61 -2.02 16.38
CA ALA A 108 7.25 -2.49 16.60
C ALA A 108 6.46 -1.58 17.57
N GLN A 109 7.15 -0.92 18.51
CA GLN A 109 6.51 -0.02 19.47
C GLN A 109 5.90 1.20 18.78
N ASP A 110 6.54 1.74 17.74
CA ASP A 110 6.02 2.87 16.96
C ASP A 110 4.63 2.56 16.37
N VAL A 111 4.43 1.31 15.91
CA VAL A 111 3.15 0.82 15.39
C VAL A 111 2.12 0.67 16.51
N ILE A 112 2.52 0.09 17.64
CA ILE A 112 1.65 -0.12 18.82
C ILE A 112 1.18 1.22 19.40
N ASP A 113 2.06 2.21 19.50
CA ASP A 113 1.74 3.52 20.05
C ASP A 113 0.72 4.26 19.19
N ILE A 114 0.91 4.26 17.86
CA ILE A 114 -0.07 4.83 16.93
C ILE A 114 -1.39 4.04 16.95
N GLU A 115 -1.36 2.70 17.03
CA GLU A 115 -2.59 1.91 17.16
C GLU A 115 -3.40 2.28 18.41
N ASN A 116 -2.72 2.42 19.55
CA ASN A 116 -3.37 2.80 20.81
C ASN A 116 -4.05 4.18 20.70
N GLU A 117 -3.38 5.13 20.05
CA GLU A 117 -3.91 6.47 19.85
C GLU A 117 -5.09 6.48 18.88
N ILE A 118 -5.02 5.72 17.78
CA ILE A 118 -6.14 5.53 16.86
C ILE A 118 -7.34 4.90 17.58
N LEU A 119 -7.12 3.86 18.38
CA LEU A 119 -8.19 3.21 19.15
C LEU A 119 -8.85 4.18 20.13
N ARG A 120 -8.06 5.03 20.81
CA ARG A 120 -8.59 6.09 21.68
C ARG A 120 -9.51 7.04 20.89
N ILE A 121 -9.08 7.48 19.71
CA ILE A 121 -9.83 8.42 18.88
C ILE A 121 -11.09 7.77 18.29
N GLU A 122 -10.99 6.53 17.79
CA GLU A 122 -12.13 5.75 17.28
C GLU A 122 -13.24 5.66 18.33
N ASN A 123 -12.88 5.27 19.57
CA ASN A 123 -13.81 5.23 20.69
C ASN A 123 -14.41 6.61 21.00
N ALA A 124 -13.59 7.67 20.99
CA ALA A 124 -14.03 9.04 21.30
C ALA A 124 -14.94 9.66 20.23
N CYS A 125 -14.87 9.21 18.98
CA CYS A 125 -15.70 9.71 17.88
C CYS A 125 -16.80 8.75 17.43
N GLY A 126 -16.94 7.59 18.10
CA GLY A 126 -17.98 6.60 17.81
C GLY A 126 -17.75 5.79 16.54
N ARG A 127 -16.50 5.71 16.06
CA ARG A 127 -16.12 4.80 14.97
C ARG A 127 -15.96 3.38 15.52
N GLU A 128 -16.21 2.38 14.68
CA GLU A 128 -15.98 0.98 15.04
C GLU A 128 -14.49 0.79 15.37
N PRO A 129 -14.14 0.26 16.57
CA PRO A 129 -12.77 -0.08 16.90
C PRO A 129 -12.18 -1.07 15.89
N GLY A 130 -11.03 -0.73 15.32
CA GLY A 130 -10.43 -1.55 14.24
C GLY A 130 -10.81 -1.09 12.84
N SER A 131 -11.63 -0.04 12.71
CA SER A 131 -12.07 0.46 11.41
C SER A 131 -10.99 1.20 10.62
N THR A 132 -9.93 1.71 11.27
CA THR A 132 -8.82 2.39 10.61
C THR A 132 -7.61 1.44 10.49
N GLY A 133 -7.14 1.19 9.27
CA GLY A 133 -5.95 0.37 9.00
C GLY A 133 -4.65 1.15 9.18
N LEU A 134 -3.52 0.43 9.17
CA LEU A 134 -2.17 0.99 9.29
C LEU A 134 -1.28 0.60 8.12
N LEU A 135 -0.42 1.52 7.70
CA LEU A 135 0.66 1.29 6.72
C LEU A 135 1.96 1.87 7.27
N ALA A 136 2.98 1.05 7.52
CA ALA A 136 4.25 1.54 8.03
C ALA A 136 5.18 1.97 6.89
N ALA A 137 5.85 3.11 7.02
CA ALA A 137 6.98 3.48 6.18
C ALA A 137 8.29 3.14 6.91
N VAL A 138 9.07 2.23 6.32
CA VAL A 138 10.40 1.88 6.80
C VAL A 138 11.42 2.60 5.94
N GLU A 139 12.23 3.45 6.56
CA GLU A 139 13.07 4.44 5.87
C GLU A 139 14.45 4.64 6.53
N SER A 140 14.84 3.74 7.42
CA SER A 140 16.14 3.77 8.08
C SER A 140 16.76 2.36 8.13
N PRO A 141 18.09 2.25 8.29
CA PRO A 141 18.74 0.96 8.53
C PRO A 141 18.20 0.23 9.76
N LEU A 142 17.82 0.95 10.82
CA LEU A 142 17.24 0.35 12.02
C LEU A 142 15.89 -0.29 11.69
N GLY A 143 14.98 0.45 11.05
CA GLY A 143 13.70 -0.10 10.63
C GLY A 143 13.84 -1.27 9.65
N ILE A 144 14.81 -1.23 8.72
CA ILE A 144 15.06 -2.36 7.81
C ILE A 144 15.53 -3.61 8.56
N THR A 145 16.44 -3.47 9.52
CA THR A 145 16.91 -4.60 10.34
C THR A 145 15.83 -5.15 11.28
N ARG A 146 14.81 -4.35 11.61
CA ARG A 146 13.66 -4.72 12.46
C ARG A 146 12.36 -4.96 11.68
N ALA A 147 12.42 -5.03 10.36
CA ALA A 147 11.22 -5.05 9.51
C ALA A 147 10.24 -6.18 9.88
N VAL A 148 10.76 -7.36 10.29
CA VAL A 148 9.93 -8.49 10.74
C VAL A 148 9.15 -8.14 12.00
N GLU A 149 9.79 -7.54 13.01
CA GLU A 149 9.11 -7.13 14.24
C GLU A 149 8.01 -6.09 13.95
N ILE A 150 8.33 -5.11 13.09
CA ILE A 150 7.35 -4.10 12.64
C ILE A 150 6.16 -4.76 11.93
N ALA A 151 6.39 -5.73 11.04
CA ALA A 151 5.35 -6.40 10.26
C ALA A 151 4.35 -7.18 11.12
N HIS A 152 4.79 -7.72 12.26
CA HIS A 152 3.96 -8.49 13.19
C HIS A 152 3.38 -7.65 14.33
N ALA A 153 3.66 -6.34 14.38
CA ALA A 153 3.33 -5.50 15.52
C ALA A 153 1.82 -5.26 15.71
N SER A 154 1.01 -5.37 14.65
CA SER A 154 -0.42 -5.02 14.70
C SER A 154 -1.26 -5.78 13.68
N GLU A 155 -2.46 -6.18 14.07
CA GLU A 155 -3.47 -6.72 13.16
C GLU A 155 -4.05 -5.68 12.21
N ARG A 156 -3.94 -4.38 12.53
CA ARG A 156 -4.36 -3.28 11.65
C ARG A 156 -3.39 -3.04 10.50
N LEU A 157 -2.16 -3.54 10.61
CA LEU A 157 -1.13 -3.32 9.62
C LEU A 157 -1.53 -4.04 8.33
N ILE A 158 -1.79 -3.27 7.28
CA ILE A 158 -2.16 -3.80 5.95
C ILE A 158 -0.92 -3.97 5.05
N GLY A 159 0.18 -3.31 5.39
CA GLY A 159 1.44 -3.45 4.66
C GLY A 159 2.57 -2.60 5.20
N ILE A 160 3.73 -2.76 4.56
CA ILE A 160 4.95 -1.98 4.80
C ILE A 160 5.43 -1.39 3.47
N ALA A 161 5.85 -0.14 3.51
CA ALA A 161 6.41 0.59 2.38
C ALA A 161 7.86 1.00 2.63
N LEU A 162 8.69 0.97 1.58
CA LEU A 162 10.05 1.53 1.62
C LEU A 162 10.02 3.05 1.40
N GLY A 163 10.61 3.81 2.33
CA GLY A 163 10.97 5.21 2.13
C GLY A 163 12.41 5.33 1.64
N ALA A 164 12.63 5.29 0.32
CA ALA A 164 13.98 5.17 -0.23
C ALA A 164 14.84 6.42 -0.06
N GLU A 165 14.27 7.62 -0.22
CA GLU A 165 15.04 8.87 -0.16
C GLU A 165 15.62 9.11 1.24
N ASP A 166 14.82 8.91 2.29
CA ASP A 166 15.31 8.95 3.67
C ASP A 166 16.24 7.77 3.98
N TYR A 167 15.97 6.59 3.42
CA TYR A 167 16.83 5.43 3.62
C TYR A 167 18.24 5.64 3.06
N VAL A 168 18.37 6.12 1.81
CA VAL A 168 19.68 6.39 1.20
C VAL A 168 20.41 7.53 1.91
N ARG A 169 19.67 8.57 2.36
CA ARG A 169 20.22 9.63 3.22
C ARG A 169 20.83 9.06 4.50
N ASN A 170 20.13 8.16 5.18
CA ASN A 170 20.62 7.50 6.40
C ASN A 170 21.81 6.56 6.13
N LEU A 171 21.82 5.88 4.98
CA LEU A 171 22.97 5.08 4.52
C LEU A 171 24.16 5.93 4.07
N ARG A 172 23.97 7.24 3.85
CA ARG A 172 24.97 8.17 3.29
C ARG A 172 25.38 7.78 1.86
N THR A 173 24.39 7.41 1.06
CA THR A 173 24.54 7.12 -0.37
C THR A 173 23.46 7.87 -1.17
N GLU A 174 23.56 7.79 -2.49
CA GLU A 174 22.60 8.36 -3.43
C GLU A 174 21.87 7.28 -4.21
N ARG A 175 20.77 7.66 -4.87
CA ARG A 175 20.03 6.78 -5.77
C ARG A 175 20.87 6.45 -6.99
N SER A 176 21.08 5.16 -7.27
CA SER A 176 21.66 4.71 -8.54
C SER A 176 20.55 4.40 -9.56
N PRO A 177 20.81 4.51 -10.88
CA PRO A 177 19.86 4.07 -11.91
C PRO A 177 19.46 2.59 -11.75
N GLU A 178 20.38 1.75 -11.28
CA GLU A 178 20.14 0.32 -11.05
C GLU A 178 19.37 0.05 -9.75
N GLY A 179 19.37 0.98 -8.81
CA GLY A 179 18.73 0.84 -7.50
C GLY A 179 19.38 -0.22 -6.60
N THR A 180 20.66 -0.53 -6.81
CA THR A 180 21.38 -1.59 -6.07
C THR A 180 21.44 -1.31 -4.58
N GLU A 181 21.56 -0.04 -4.19
CA GLU A 181 21.56 0.43 -2.80
C GLU A 181 20.25 0.10 -2.05
N LEU A 182 19.14 -0.12 -2.78
CA LEU A 182 17.85 -0.46 -2.20
C LEU A 182 17.61 -1.97 -2.13
N LEU A 183 18.45 -2.80 -2.76
CA LEU A 183 18.16 -4.23 -2.93
C LEU A 183 17.98 -4.95 -1.60
N PHE A 184 18.88 -4.72 -0.63
CA PHE A 184 18.76 -5.33 0.70
C PHE A 184 17.47 -4.90 1.40
N ALA A 185 17.17 -3.59 1.38
CA ALA A 185 15.96 -3.05 1.99
C ALA A 185 14.68 -3.62 1.37
N ARG A 186 14.63 -3.68 0.04
CA ARG A 186 13.50 -4.27 -0.71
C ARG A 186 13.28 -5.73 -0.34
N CYS A 187 14.35 -6.53 -0.32
CA CYS A 187 14.26 -7.94 0.06
C CYS A 187 13.83 -8.13 1.52
N ALA A 188 14.37 -7.33 2.44
CA ALA A 188 14.01 -7.38 3.86
C ALA A 188 12.54 -7.03 4.11
N ILE A 189 12.04 -5.94 3.52
CA ILE A 189 10.63 -5.53 3.60
C ILE A 189 9.72 -6.60 3.01
N LEU A 190 10.09 -7.16 1.85
CA LEU A 190 9.27 -8.18 1.20
C LEU A 190 9.17 -9.45 2.08
N GLN A 191 10.29 -9.93 2.62
CA GLN A 191 10.28 -11.10 3.52
C GLN A 191 9.46 -10.84 4.78
N ALA A 192 9.63 -9.66 5.39
CA ALA A 192 8.87 -9.26 6.57
C ALA A 192 7.36 -9.24 6.28
N ALA A 193 6.95 -8.55 5.21
CA ALA A 193 5.55 -8.43 4.81
C ALA A 193 4.91 -9.78 4.52
N ARG A 194 5.59 -10.64 3.75
CA ARG A 194 5.10 -11.99 3.43
C ARG A 194 5.01 -12.89 4.68
N SER A 195 5.96 -12.77 5.61
CA SER A 195 5.92 -13.54 6.87
C SER A 195 4.73 -13.17 7.76
N ALA A 196 4.26 -11.92 7.69
CA ALA A 196 3.10 -11.41 8.44
C ALA A 196 1.78 -11.53 7.66
N GLY A 197 1.80 -11.99 6.40
CA GLY A 197 0.61 -12.05 5.55
C GLY A 197 0.05 -10.67 5.15
N ILE A 198 0.92 -9.66 5.07
CA ILE A 198 0.56 -8.28 4.70
C ILE A 198 1.21 -7.87 3.36
N GLN A 199 0.80 -6.73 2.82
CA GLN A 199 1.31 -6.24 1.54
C GLN A 199 2.67 -5.55 1.66
N ALA A 200 3.42 -5.57 0.55
CA ALA A 200 4.71 -4.90 0.43
C ALA A 200 4.63 -3.85 -0.68
N PHE A 201 5.04 -2.62 -0.36
CA PHE A 201 5.02 -1.49 -1.28
C PHE A 201 6.41 -0.91 -1.49
N ASP A 202 6.72 -0.62 -2.75
CA ASP A 202 7.97 0.06 -3.09
C ASP A 202 7.82 1.59 -2.96
N THR A 203 8.97 2.25 -3.05
CA THR A 203 9.12 3.69 -2.88
C THR A 203 8.62 4.51 -4.08
N VAL A 204 8.73 5.84 -4.01
CA VAL A 204 8.45 6.75 -5.14
C VAL A 204 9.56 6.71 -6.17
N TYR A 205 9.22 7.04 -7.42
CA TYR A 205 10.19 7.39 -8.45
C TYR A 205 10.07 8.90 -8.74
N SER A 206 11.11 9.66 -8.41
CA SER A 206 11.07 11.12 -8.32
C SER A 206 11.12 11.83 -9.68
N ASP A 207 11.81 11.25 -10.67
CA ASP A 207 11.87 11.82 -12.01
C ASP A 207 10.60 11.48 -12.81
N ALA A 208 9.61 12.37 -12.72
CA ALA A 208 8.34 12.23 -13.42
C ALA A 208 8.44 12.35 -14.96
N ASN A 209 9.62 12.70 -15.51
CA ASN A 209 9.84 12.80 -16.96
C ASN A 209 10.60 11.59 -17.52
N ASN A 210 11.19 10.75 -16.66
CA ASN A 210 11.87 9.53 -17.07
C ASN A 210 10.95 8.30 -16.95
N GLU A 211 10.07 8.16 -17.95
CA GLU A 211 9.14 7.03 -18.05
C GLU A 211 9.87 5.68 -18.15
N ALA A 212 10.96 5.61 -18.91
CA ALA A 212 11.72 4.37 -19.10
C ALA A 212 12.32 3.87 -17.77
N GLY A 213 12.92 4.77 -16.99
CA GLY A 213 13.46 4.45 -15.67
C GLY A 213 12.37 4.05 -14.67
N PHE A 214 11.23 4.74 -14.70
CA PHE A 214 10.05 4.36 -13.90
C PHE A 214 9.57 2.94 -14.21
N LEU A 215 9.43 2.59 -15.50
CA LEU A 215 9.00 1.27 -15.93
C LEU A 215 10.02 0.18 -15.59
N GLN A 216 11.32 0.47 -15.73
CA GLN A 216 12.39 -0.46 -15.36
C GLN A 216 12.36 -0.78 -13.86
N GLU A 217 12.30 0.24 -13.00
CA GLU A 217 12.20 0.04 -11.55
C GLU A 217 10.90 -0.69 -11.17
N SER A 218 9.78 -0.26 -11.76
CA SER A 218 8.47 -0.86 -11.46
C SER A 218 8.41 -2.33 -11.90
N ALA A 219 9.04 -2.69 -13.03
CA ALA A 219 9.14 -4.06 -13.50
C ALA A 219 9.99 -4.92 -12.56
N HIS A 220 11.10 -4.35 -12.05
CA HIS A 220 11.97 -5.01 -11.09
C HIS A 220 11.22 -5.32 -9.78
N ILE A 221 10.49 -4.36 -9.21
CA ILE A 221 9.75 -4.61 -7.96
C ILE A 221 8.57 -5.55 -8.15
N LYS A 222 7.91 -5.52 -9.32
CA LYS A 222 6.88 -6.51 -9.68
C LYS A 222 7.49 -7.91 -9.74
N GLN A 223 8.69 -8.05 -10.32
CA GLN A 223 9.42 -9.31 -10.41
C GLN A 223 9.84 -9.83 -9.02
N LEU A 224 10.30 -8.96 -8.12
CA LEU A 224 10.61 -9.33 -6.74
C LEU A 224 9.35 -9.80 -6.00
N GLY A 225 8.20 -9.24 -6.34
CA GLY A 225 6.90 -9.64 -5.80
C GLY A 225 6.19 -8.57 -4.99
N PHE A 226 6.55 -7.29 -5.14
CA PHE A 226 5.84 -6.18 -4.51
C PHE A 226 4.41 -6.02 -5.05
N ASP A 227 3.50 -5.61 -4.18
CA ASP A 227 2.08 -5.45 -4.49
C ASP A 227 1.80 -4.16 -5.28
N GLY A 228 2.66 -3.16 -5.12
CA GLY A 228 2.58 -1.87 -5.80
C GLY A 228 3.66 -0.90 -5.35
N LYS A 229 3.50 0.38 -5.68
CA LYS A 229 4.40 1.45 -5.23
C LYS A 229 3.68 2.78 -5.00
N SER A 230 4.36 3.67 -4.28
CA SER A 230 3.92 5.06 -4.15
C SER A 230 4.18 5.84 -5.45
N LEU A 231 3.26 6.72 -5.84
CA LEU A 231 3.35 7.57 -7.04
C LEU A 231 3.30 9.04 -6.65
N ILE A 232 3.99 9.89 -7.40
CA ILE A 232 4.01 11.34 -7.19
C ILE A 232 3.41 12.12 -8.36
N ASN A 233 3.11 11.43 -9.47
CA ASN A 233 2.56 12.04 -10.68
C ASN A 233 1.44 11.17 -11.25
N PRO A 234 0.27 11.74 -11.60
CA PRO A 234 -0.83 10.97 -12.19
C PRO A 234 -0.45 10.19 -13.47
N ARG A 235 0.52 10.66 -14.26
CA ARG A 235 1.01 9.95 -15.47
C ARG A 235 1.61 8.58 -15.16
N GLN A 236 2.07 8.35 -13.92
CA GLN A 236 2.64 7.07 -13.49
C GLN A 236 1.56 6.00 -13.28
N ILE A 237 0.28 6.38 -13.13
CA ILE A 237 -0.81 5.45 -12.81
C ILE A 237 -1.02 4.45 -13.94
N GLU A 238 -1.29 4.95 -15.14
CA GLU A 238 -1.58 4.10 -16.30
C GLU A 238 -0.40 3.18 -16.63
N LEU A 239 0.82 3.73 -16.60
CA LEU A 239 2.05 2.97 -16.80
C LEU A 239 2.18 1.80 -15.82
N LEU A 240 1.94 2.05 -14.53
CA LEU A 240 2.03 1.03 -13.49
C LEU A 240 0.89 0.02 -13.60
N HIS A 241 -0.33 0.47 -13.85
CA HIS A 241 -1.51 -0.40 -13.95
C HIS A 241 -1.38 -1.35 -15.13
N ASN A 242 -0.93 -0.85 -16.29
CA ASN A 242 -0.63 -1.66 -17.48
C ASN A 242 0.52 -2.65 -17.22
N LEU A 243 1.55 -2.24 -16.47
CA LEU A 243 2.63 -3.14 -16.08
C LEU A 243 2.11 -4.28 -15.18
N TYR A 244 1.19 -4.00 -14.27
CA TYR A 244 0.58 -4.99 -13.37
C TYR A 244 -0.55 -5.80 -14.02
N ALA A 245 -1.07 -5.38 -15.18
CA ALA A 245 -2.08 -6.11 -15.93
C ALA A 245 -1.56 -7.48 -16.37
N PRO A 246 -2.36 -8.55 -16.22
CA PRO A 246 -2.02 -9.84 -16.77
C PRO A 246 -2.23 -9.88 -18.28
N THR A 247 -1.53 -10.78 -18.96
CA THR A 247 -1.73 -11.05 -20.39
C THR A 247 -2.97 -11.92 -20.63
N ARG A 248 -3.47 -11.93 -21.87
CA ARG A 248 -4.58 -12.83 -22.26
C ARG A 248 -4.26 -14.30 -21.95
N LYS A 249 -3.01 -14.74 -22.18
CA LYS A 249 -2.58 -16.12 -21.88
C LYS A 249 -2.60 -16.42 -20.39
N GLU A 250 -2.12 -15.49 -19.56
CA GLU A 250 -2.14 -15.63 -18.09
C GLU A 250 -3.58 -15.74 -17.57
N VAL A 251 -4.48 -14.90 -18.07
CA VAL A 251 -5.90 -14.93 -17.67
C VAL A 251 -6.58 -16.23 -18.11
N ALA A 252 -6.37 -16.66 -19.35
CA ALA A 252 -6.96 -17.90 -19.85
C ALA A 252 -6.49 -19.11 -19.03
N HIS A 253 -5.20 -19.18 -18.71
CA HIS A 253 -4.66 -20.24 -17.85
C HIS A 253 -5.23 -20.17 -16.42
N ALA A 254 -5.30 -18.97 -15.83
CA ALA A 254 -5.82 -18.78 -14.48
C ALA A 254 -7.30 -19.20 -14.35
N ARG A 255 -8.13 -18.93 -15.36
CA ARG A 255 -9.53 -19.40 -15.39
C ARG A 255 -9.62 -20.92 -15.33
N LEU A 256 -8.85 -21.61 -16.16
CA LEU A 256 -8.82 -23.08 -16.17
C LEU A 256 -8.40 -23.67 -14.82
N VAL A 257 -7.43 -23.05 -14.15
CA VAL A 257 -6.97 -23.47 -12.82
C VAL A 257 -8.06 -23.31 -11.78
N VAL A 258 -8.75 -22.16 -11.75
CA VAL A 258 -9.82 -21.89 -10.78
C VAL A 258 -11.03 -22.78 -11.04
N GLU A 259 -11.44 -22.97 -12.30
CA GLU A 259 -12.54 -23.86 -12.67
C GLU A 259 -12.26 -25.31 -12.28
N ALA A 260 -11.03 -25.80 -12.50
CA ALA A 260 -10.63 -27.14 -12.06
C ALA A 260 -10.66 -27.30 -10.54
N ALA A 261 -10.23 -26.28 -9.79
CA ALA A 261 -10.28 -26.28 -8.34
C ALA A 261 -11.71 -26.29 -7.80
N GLU A 262 -12.61 -25.50 -8.41
CA GLU A 262 -14.02 -25.48 -8.05
C GLU A 262 -14.72 -26.81 -8.38
N ALA A 263 -14.40 -27.42 -9.52
CA ALA A 263 -14.92 -28.74 -9.88
C ALA A 263 -14.48 -29.82 -8.88
N ALA A 264 -13.19 -29.88 -8.56
CA ALA A 264 -12.66 -30.81 -7.57
C ALA A 264 -13.29 -30.62 -6.18
N ALA A 265 -13.51 -29.37 -5.76
CA ALA A 265 -14.19 -29.07 -4.50
C ALA A 265 -15.65 -29.54 -4.48
N ARG A 266 -16.39 -29.37 -5.59
CA ARG A 266 -17.76 -29.89 -5.73
C ARG A 266 -17.83 -31.41 -5.69
N GLU A 267 -16.82 -32.08 -6.22
CA GLU A 267 -16.72 -33.55 -6.27
C GLU A 267 -16.10 -34.15 -4.99
N GLY A 268 -15.64 -33.32 -4.05
CA GLY A 268 -14.98 -33.77 -2.82
C GLY A 268 -13.60 -34.40 -3.06
N LEU A 269 -12.94 -34.06 -4.18
CA LEU A 269 -11.61 -34.56 -4.51
C LEU A 269 -10.54 -33.79 -3.74
N GLY A 270 -9.64 -34.52 -3.06
CA GLY A 270 -8.50 -33.93 -2.35
C GLY A 270 -7.36 -33.45 -3.26
N VAL A 271 -7.42 -33.74 -4.56
CA VAL A 271 -6.39 -33.40 -5.54
C VAL A 271 -7.05 -32.75 -6.75
N VAL A 272 -6.58 -31.56 -7.12
CA VAL A 272 -7.00 -30.88 -8.35
C VAL A 272 -6.07 -31.30 -9.49
N SER A 273 -6.62 -31.71 -10.63
CA SER A 273 -5.84 -32.08 -11.82
C SER A 273 -6.29 -31.22 -13.00
N LEU A 274 -5.34 -30.60 -13.70
CA LEU A 274 -5.56 -29.85 -14.92
C LEU A 274 -4.55 -30.32 -15.99
N ASN A 275 -5.06 -30.80 -17.12
CA ASN A 275 -4.24 -31.36 -18.21
C ASN A 275 -3.23 -32.43 -17.74
N GLY A 276 -3.63 -33.26 -16.78
CA GLY A 276 -2.79 -34.33 -16.23
C GLY A 276 -1.71 -33.86 -15.25
N LYS A 277 -1.67 -32.57 -14.90
CA LYS A 277 -0.79 -32.03 -13.87
C LYS A 277 -1.57 -31.75 -12.59
N MET A 278 -0.99 -32.13 -11.46
CA MET A 278 -1.50 -31.76 -10.15
C MET A 278 -1.41 -30.25 -9.96
N VAL A 279 -2.51 -29.67 -9.48
CA VAL A 279 -2.63 -28.26 -9.13
C VAL A 279 -2.80 -28.19 -7.61
N ASP A 280 -1.88 -27.49 -6.94
CA ASP A 280 -1.88 -27.30 -5.50
C ASP A 280 -2.44 -25.92 -5.11
N SER A 281 -2.63 -25.68 -3.80
CA SER A 281 -3.16 -24.42 -3.28
C SER A 281 -2.37 -23.18 -3.75
N PRO A 282 -1.02 -23.18 -3.74
CA PRO A 282 -0.24 -22.05 -4.26
C PRO A 282 -0.54 -21.70 -5.72
N VAL A 283 -0.74 -22.69 -6.59
CA VAL A 283 -1.09 -22.44 -8.01
C VAL A 283 -2.49 -21.84 -8.11
N ILE A 284 -3.45 -22.30 -7.31
CA ILE A 284 -4.82 -21.77 -7.26
C ILE A 284 -4.85 -20.33 -6.75
N GLU A 285 -4.12 -20.03 -5.67
CA GLU A 285 -4.03 -18.66 -5.12
C GLU A 285 -3.41 -17.69 -6.12
N ARG A 286 -2.35 -18.12 -6.82
CA ARG A 286 -1.75 -17.32 -7.91
C ARG A 286 -2.72 -17.08 -9.05
N ALA A 287 -3.50 -18.08 -9.44
CA ALA A 287 -4.53 -17.94 -10.47
C ALA A 287 -5.62 -16.94 -10.04
N ARG A 288 -6.10 -17.02 -8.80
CA ARG A 288 -7.06 -16.04 -8.24
C ARG A 288 -6.50 -14.62 -8.26
N LEU A 289 -5.22 -14.45 -7.90
CA LEU A 289 -4.55 -13.14 -7.97
C LEU A 289 -4.48 -12.61 -9.41
N VAL A 290 -4.18 -13.46 -10.40
CA VAL A 290 -4.19 -13.09 -11.82
C VAL A 290 -5.58 -12.63 -12.25
N LEU A 291 -6.65 -13.34 -11.87
CA LEU A 291 -8.01 -12.94 -12.21
C LEU A 291 -8.42 -11.63 -11.54
N SER A 292 -8.07 -11.43 -10.27
CA SER A 292 -8.31 -10.16 -9.57
C SER A 292 -7.59 -8.99 -10.24
N ARG A 293 -6.35 -9.20 -10.70
CA ARG A 293 -5.62 -8.19 -11.48
C ARG A 293 -6.26 -7.93 -12.85
N ALA A 294 -6.82 -8.95 -13.50
CA ALA A 294 -7.51 -8.79 -14.78
C ALA A 294 -8.79 -7.94 -14.65
N GLU A 295 -9.51 -8.11 -13.55
CA GLU A 295 -10.71 -7.31 -13.24
C GLU A 295 -10.36 -5.82 -13.00
N LEU A 296 -9.24 -5.55 -12.34
CA LEU A 296 -8.83 -4.20 -11.94
C LEU A 296 -7.94 -3.46 -12.95
N SER A 297 -7.07 -4.17 -13.67
CA SER A 297 -6.15 -3.59 -14.67
C SER A 297 -6.65 -3.74 -16.10
N GLY A 298 -7.71 -4.53 -16.33
CA GLY A 298 -7.97 -5.09 -17.64
C GLY A 298 -6.91 -6.12 -18.03
N ILE A 299 -6.87 -6.44 -19.32
CA ILE A 299 -5.99 -7.47 -19.89
C ILE A 299 -5.12 -6.81 -20.95
N ARG A 300 -3.79 -6.91 -20.79
CA ARG A 300 -2.86 -6.36 -21.78
C ARG A 300 -2.63 -7.33 -22.95
N GLU A 301 -2.37 -6.77 -24.11
CA GLU A 301 -1.87 -7.52 -25.27
C GLU A 301 -0.39 -7.89 -25.07
N GLU A 302 0.08 -8.92 -25.78
CA GLU A 302 1.45 -9.45 -25.65
C GLU A 302 2.49 -8.57 -26.33
#